data_AF-A0A101W5T5-F1
#
_entry.id   AF-A0A101W5T5-F1
#
_cell.length_a   1.000
_cell.length_b   1.000
_cell.length_c   1.000
_cell.angle_alpha   90.00
_cell.angle_beta   90.00
_cell.angle_gamma   90.00
#
_symmetry.space_group_name_H-M   'P 1'
#
loop_
_entity.id
_entity.type
_entity.pdbx_description
1 polymer ?
#
loop_
_entity_poly.entity_id
_entity_poly.type
_entity_poly.pdbx_seq_one_letter_code
_entity_poly.pdbx_strand_id
1 'polypeptide(L)'
;MSTKRNNKYNNIWLNIAKILFFLVALYLAYLILRPLLTVLLGISFWIIKFVIFIAVGFLVIHLFLKLIFAIDLIHMIFGRNWRR
;
A
#
# COMPACT_ATOMS: atom_id res chain seq x y z
N MET A 1 -64.88 8.59 -15.02
CA MET A 1 -64.09 8.24 -13.81
C MET A 1 -62.80 7.59 -14.28
N SER A 2 -61.69 8.34 -14.32
CA SER A 2 -60.43 7.84 -14.89
C SER A 2 -59.68 7.00 -13.86
N THR A 3 -59.43 5.73 -14.20
CA THR A 3 -58.76 4.72 -13.38
C THR A 3 -57.28 5.06 -13.19
N LYS A 4 -56.94 5.69 -12.05
CA LYS A 4 -55.57 5.74 -11.52
C LYS A 4 -55.14 4.35 -11.06
N ARG A 5 -54.79 3.48 -11.98
CA ARG A 5 -54.17 2.17 -11.66
C ARG A 5 -52.92 2.03 -12.51
N ASN A 6 -51.74 2.18 -11.86
CA ASN A 6 -50.44 1.56 -12.21
C ASN A 6 -49.20 2.28 -11.64
N ASN A 7 -49.27 2.97 -10.50
CA ASN A 7 -48.06 3.59 -9.92
C ASN A 7 -47.17 2.60 -9.12
N LYS A 8 -47.73 1.49 -8.62
CA LYS A 8 -47.01 0.56 -7.73
C LYS A 8 -46.04 -0.38 -8.47
N TYR A 9 -46.41 -0.84 -9.67
CA TYR A 9 -45.56 -1.71 -10.51
C TYR A 9 -44.37 -0.93 -11.11
N ASN A 10 -44.56 0.31 -11.54
CA ASN A 10 -43.46 1.16 -12.05
C ASN A 10 -42.37 1.38 -11.01
N ASN A 11 -42.75 1.58 -9.75
CA ASN A 11 -41.77 1.81 -8.68
C ASN A 11 -40.88 0.58 -8.42
N ILE A 12 -41.40 -0.63 -8.57
CA ILE A 12 -40.62 -1.87 -8.37
C ILE A 12 -39.58 -2.04 -9.49
N TRP A 13 -40.00 -1.82 -10.75
CA TRP A 13 -39.10 -1.87 -11.90
C TRP A 13 -37.98 -0.83 -11.82
N LEU A 14 -38.30 0.40 -11.40
CA LEU A 14 -37.30 1.45 -11.16
C LEU A 14 -36.33 1.08 -10.04
N ASN A 15 -36.80 0.42 -8.99
CA ASN A 15 -35.94 0.00 -7.89
C ASN A 15 -34.98 -1.11 -8.31
N ILE A 16 -35.46 -2.09 -9.09
CA ILE A 16 -34.63 -3.16 -9.66
C ILE A 16 -33.56 -2.57 -10.57
N ALA A 17 -33.92 -1.62 -11.44
CA ALA A 17 -32.96 -0.95 -12.32
C ALA A 17 -31.86 -0.21 -11.54
N LYS A 18 -32.21 0.47 -10.44
CA LYS A 18 -31.24 1.12 -9.55
C LYS A 18 -30.28 0.11 -8.91
N ILE A 19 -30.79 -1.02 -8.43
CA ILE A 19 -29.97 -2.07 -7.82
C ILE A 19 -29.02 -2.68 -8.87
N LEU A 20 -29.52 -2.92 -10.08
CA LEU A 20 -28.70 -3.43 -11.19
C LEU A 20 -27.56 -2.45 -11.53
N PHE A 21 -27.89 -1.15 -11.62
CA PHE A 21 -26.90 -0.10 -11.88
C PHE A 21 -25.85 -0.02 -10.76
N PHE A 22 -26.28 -0.14 -9.50
CA PHE A 22 -25.38 -0.17 -8.35
C PHE A 22 -24.42 -1.36 -8.40
N LEU A 23 -24.90 -2.55 -8.76
CA LEU A 23 -24.06 -3.75 -8.93
C LEU A 23 -23.03 -3.56 -10.05
N VAL A 24 -23.43 -2.97 -11.18
CA VAL A 24 -22.51 -2.68 -12.29
C VAL A 24 -21.44 -1.67 -11.85
N ALA A 25 -21.83 -0.59 -11.18
CA ALA A 25 -20.88 0.40 -10.66
C ALA A 25 -19.90 -0.21 -9.65
N LEU A 26 -20.41 -1.08 -8.76
CA LEU A 26 -19.58 -1.79 -7.77
C LEU A 26 -18.60 -2.75 -8.46
N TYR A 27 -19.03 -3.44 -9.52
CA TYR A 27 -18.16 -4.30 -10.31
C TYR A 27 -17.04 -3.51 -11.01
N LEU A 28 -17.37 -2.35 -11.61
CA LEU A 28 -16.36 -1.46 -12.19
C LEU A 28 -15.38 -0.96 -11.12
N ALA A 29 -15.88 -0.59 -9.95
CA ALA A 29 -15.03 -0.16 -8.84
C ALA A 29 -14.06 -1.29 -8.45
N TYR A 30 -14.52 -2.52 -8.29
CA TYR A 30 -13.67 -3.68 -8.00
C TYR A 30 -12.62 -3.93 -9.08
N LEU A 31 -13.01 -3.82 -10.35
CA LEU A 31 -12.10 -4.00 -11.50
C LEU A 31 -10.91 -3.04 -11.43
N ILE A 32 -11.14 -1.79 -11.03
CA ILE A 32 -10.11 -0.76 -10.90
C ILE A 32 -9.33 -0.92 -9.59
N LEU A 33 -10.01 -1.25 -8.49
CA LEU A 33 -9.39 -1.36 -7.17
C LEU A 33 -8.39 -2.51 -7.09
N ARG A 34 -8.67 -3.64 -7.76
CA ARG A 34 -7.83 -4.84 -7.73
C ARG A 34 -6.39 -4.60 -8.22
N PRO A 35 -6.15 -4.05 -9.43
CA PRO A 35 -4.80 -3.73 -9.88
C PRO A 35 -4.18 -2.61 -9.04
N LEU A 36 -4.97 -1.61 -8.61
CA LEU A 36 -4.46 -0.50 -7.80
C LEU A 36 -3.89 -0.99 -6.47
N LEU A 37 -4.61 -1.87 -5.77
CA LEU A 37 -4.16 -2.50 -4.52
C LEU A 37 -2.93 -3.37 -4.75
N THR A 38 -2.89 -4.11 -5.85
CA THR A 38 -1.73 -4.95 -6.19
C THR A 38 -0.47 -4.10 -6.42
N VAL A 39 -0.62 -2.98 -7.13
CA VAL A 39 0.48 -2.03 -7.39
C VAL A 39 0.91 -1.35 -6.09
N LEU A 40 -0.04 -0.88 -5.27
CA LEU A 40 0.25 -0.20 -4.01
C LEU A 40 0.99 -1.12 -3.02
N LEU A 41 0.50 -2.34 -2.84
CA LEU A 41 1.14 -3.34 -1.99
C LEU A 41 2.50 -3.76 -2.57
N GLY A 42 2.58 -4.01 -3.87
CA GLY A 42 3.82 -4.41 -4.54
C GLY A 42 4.94 -3.38 -4.37
N ILE A 43 4.64 -2.10 -4.60
CA ILE A 43 5.59 -1.00 -4.43
C ILE A 43 6.00 -0.87 -2.96
N SER A 44 5.04 -0.94 -2.05
CA SER A 44 5.31 -0.82 -0.61
C SER A 44 6.23 -1.94 -0.12
N PHE A 45 5.97 -3.19 -0.52
CA PHE A 45 6.84 -4.33 -0.21
C PHE A 45 8.23 -4.19 -0.83
N TRP A 46 8.31 -3.65 -2.05
CA TRP A 46 9.58 -3.43 -2.72
C TRP A 46 10.44 -2.39 -2.00
N ILE A 47 9.83 -1.28 -1.56
CA ILE A 47 10.50 -0.25 -0.76
C ILE A 47 11.03 -0.83 0.55
N ILE A 48 10.21 -1.61 1.27
CA ILE A 48 10.62 -2.25 2.53
C ILE A 48 11.81 -3.18 2.29
N LYS A 49 11.78 -4.01 1.24
CA LYS A 49 12.91 -4.88 0.87
C LYS A 49 14.18 -4.08 0.60
N PHE A 50 14.06 -2.95 -0.09
CA PHE A 50 15.20 -2.10 -0.39
C PHE A 50 15.83 -1.50 0.88
N VAL A 51 15.00 -1.01 1.80
CA VAL A 51 15.46 -0.48 3.10
C VAL A 51 16.16 -1.57 3.92
N ILE A 52 15.56 -2.76 4.00
CA ILE A 52 16.16 -3.90 4.72
C ILE A 52 17.49 -4.29 4.08
N PHE A 53 17.58 -4.32 2.74
CA PHE A 53 18.81 -4.65 2.03
C PHE A 53 19.94 -3.67 2.37
N ILE A 54 19.66 -2.37 2.39
CA ILE A 54 20.63 -1.34 2.79
C ILE A 54 21.03 -1.53 4.26
N ALA A 55 20.07 -1.74 5.16
CA ALA A 55 20.34 -1.90 6.58
C ALA A 55 21.23 -3.12 6.87
N VAL A 56 20.91 -4.27 6.26
CA VAL A 56 21.72 -5.48 6.37
C VAL A 56 23.09 -5.29 5.72
N GLY A 57 23.16 -4.68 4.54
CA GLY A 57 24.42 -4.38 3.87
C GLY A 57 25.34 -3.51 4.74
N PHE A 58 24.79 -2.45 5.35
CA PHE A 58 25.52 -1.59 6.26
C PHE A 58 26.01 -2.35 7.51
N LEU A 59 25.15 -3.19 8.09
CA LEU A 59 25.51 -4.02 9.24
C LEU A 59 26.64 -4.99 8.88
N VAL A 60 26.56 -5.66 7.74
CA VAL A 60 27.59 -6.56 7.24
C VAL A 60 28.91 -5.80 7.06
N ILE A 61 28.90 -4.66 6.37
CA ILE A 61 30.10 -3.82 6.18
C ILE A 61 30.68 -3.40 7.53
N HIS A 62 29.84 -2.97 8.47
CA HIS A 62 30.27 -2.57 9.82
C HIS A 62 30.94 -3.73 10.56
N LEU A 63 30.35 -4.93 10.52
CA LEU A 63 30.93 -6.13 11.13
C LEU A 63 32.27 -6.50 10.49
N PHE A 64 32.37 -6.46 9.16
CA PHE A 64 33.61 -6.77 8.46
C PHE A 64 34.72 -5.76 8.77
N LEU A 65 34.42 -4.46 8.83
CA LEU A 65 35.39 -3.45 9.24
C LEU A 65 35.85 -3.66 10.69
N LYS A 66 34.91 -3.93 11.59
CA LYS A 66 35.23 -4.21 13.00
C LYS A 66 36.06 -5.48 13.14
N LEU A 67 35.80 -6.51 12.36
CA LEU A 67 36.50 -7.79 12.43
C LEU A 67 37.92 -7.72 11.81
N ILE A 68 38.06 -7.13 10.63
CA ILE A 68 39.33 -7.12 9.88
C ILE A 68 40.26 -6.04 10.40
N PHE A 69 39.73 -4.84 10.70
CA PHE A 69 40.55 -3.70 11.05
C PHE A 69 40.53 -3.38 12.55
N ALA A 70 39.72 -4.06 13.37
CA ALA A 70 39.46 -3.69 14.77
C ALA A 70 39.00 -2.22 14.93
N ILE A 71 38.55 -1.60 13.85
CA ILE A 71 38.08 -0.21 13.82
C ILE A 71 36.59 -0.22 14.14
N ASP A 72 36.24 0.36 15.27
CA ASP A 72 34.86 0.64 15.60
C ASP A 72 34.43 1.93 14.88
N LEU A 73 33.68 1.82 13.76
CA LEU A 73 33.26 2.99 12.96
C LEU A 73 32.50 4.03 13.81
N ILE A 74 31.76 3.56 14.82
CA ILE A 74 31.04 4.43 15.75
C ILE A 74 32.05 5.29 16.52
N HIS A 75 33.13 4.70 17.00
CA HIS A 75 34.20 5.43 17.68
C HIS A 75 34.98 6.36 16.72
N MET A 76 35.15 5.96 15.46
CA MET A 76 35.86 6.76 14.45
C MET A 76 35.07 8.00 13.98
N ILE A 77 33.74 7.89 13.88
CA ILE A 77 32.85 8.98 13.43
C ILE A 77 32.44 9.87 14.61
N PHE A 78 32.04 9.31 15.75
CA PHE A 78 31.56 10.07 16.91
C PHE A 78 32.62 10.35 17.99
N GLY A 79 33.73 9.60 18.01
CA GLY A 79 34.75 9.73 19.06
C GLY A 79 35.74 10.88 18.89
N ARG A 80 35.76 11.57 17.74
CA ARG A 80 36.67 12.71 17.52
C ARG A 80 36.20 14.03 18.14
N ASN A 81 34.97 14.10 18.67
CA ASN A 81 34.37 15.36 19.13
C ASN A 81 34.07 15.44 20.65
N TRP A 82 34.65 14.56 21.47
CA TRP A 82 34.42 14.55 22.94
C TRP A 82 35.61 15.07 23.77
N ARG A 83 36.59 15.73 23.13
CA ARG A 83 37.69 16.42 23.82
C ARG A 83 37.99 17.76 23.16
N ARG A 84 37.14 18.75 23.38
CA ARG A 84 37.52 20.16 23.52
C ARG A 84 36.58 20.83 24.51
#